data_AF-A0A5C6XC14-F1
#
_entry.id   AF-A0A5C6XC14-F1
#
_cell.length_a   1.000
_cell.length_b   1.000
_cell.length_c   1.000
_cell.angle_alpha   90.00
_cell.angle_beta   90.00
_cell.angle_gamma   90.00
#
_symmetry.space_group_name_H-M   'P 1'
#
loop_
_entity.id
_entity.type
_entity.pdbx_description
1 polymer ?
#
loop_
_entity_poly.entity_id
_entity_poly.type
_entity_poly.pdbx_seq_one_letter_code
_entity_poly.pdbx_strand_id
1 'polypeptide(L)'
;MLSLMMTIPSTPQNAHANNEPVPPEEPRIWYGWQLIAFDALALAITTYAFGNLGYGAPSSIDVVLSAGIIIFALGSPALHLIHKQPWQAAWSLGLRVGTPLLGAMTMDSGGYGAVSAIGPFLGALAGAALAPLVDYALLAFKTDTTSQNGSV
;
A
#
# COMPACT_ATOMS: atom_id res chain seq x y z
N MET A 1 26.30 -58.58 -26.96
CA MET A 1 27.14 -57.44 -26.54
C MET A 1 26.72 -56.22 -27.34
N LEU A 2 25.78 -55.43 -26.80
CA LEU A 2 25.28 -54.20 -27.43
C LEU A 2 25.90 -53.02 -26.68
N SER A 3 26.82 -52.30 -27.32
CA SER A 3 27.40 -51.06 -26.79
C SER A 3 26.45 -49.90 -27.08
N LEU A 4 25.82 -49.38 -26.03
CA LEU A 4 24.98 -48.20 -26.06
C LEU A 4 25.90 -46.97 -26.19
N MET A 5 26.09 -46.45 -27.40
CA MET A 5 26.77 -45.17 -27.64
C MET A 5 25.87 -44.04 -27.11
N MET A 6 26.20 -43.57 -25.92
CA MET A 6 25.58 -42.41 -25.29
C MET A 6 26.15 -41.14 -25.93
N THR A 7 25.46 -40.63 -26.94
CA THR A 7 25.74 -39.34 -27.57
C THR A 7 25.47 -38.24 -26.53
N ILE A 8 26.53 -37.64 -26.00
CA ILE A 8 26.43 -36.47 -25.13
C ILE A 8 26.07 -35.27 -26.03
N PRO A 9 24.92 -34.61 -25.82
CA PRO A 9 24.62 -33.38 -26.55
C PRO A 9 25.67 -32.34 -26.17
N SER A 10 26.40 -31.83 -27.16
CA SER A 10 27.30 -30.70 -26.99
C SER A 10 26.46 -29.50 -26.55
N THR A 11 26.68 -29.05 -25.32
CA THR A 11 26.10 -27.81 -24.82
C THR A 11 26.55 -26.68 -25.76
N PRO A 12 25.62 -25.90 -26.36
CA PRO A 12 26.00 -24.79 -27.21
C PRO A 12 26.84 -23.81 -26.40
N GLN A 13 28.12 -23.74 -26.76
CA GLN A 13 29.11 -22.83 -26.20
C GLN A 13 28.86 -21.43 -26.74
N ASN A 14 27.73 -20.84 -26.36
CA ASN A 14 27.51 -19.40 -26.43
C ASN A 14 28.23 -18.75 -25.23
N ALA A 15 29.56 -18.94 -25.14
CA ALA A 15 30.43 -18.40 -24.09
C ALA A 15 31.01 -17.02 -24.45
N HIS A 16 30.29 -16.30 -25.32
CA HIS A 16 30.44 -14.87 -25.53
C HIS A 16 29.05 -14.23 -25.36
N ALA A 17 28.37 -14.55 -24.26
CA ALA A 17 27.45 -13.57 -23.70
C ALA A 17 28.32 -12.33 -23.43
N ASN A 18 28.02 -11.25 -24.14
CA ASN A 18 28.67 -9.96 -23.95
C ASN A 18 28.72 -9.68 -22.45
N ASN A 19 29.92 -9.69 -21.86
CA ASN A 19 30.16 -9.17 -20.52
C ASN A 19 30.04 -7.64 -20.57
N GLU A 20 28.95 -7.11 -21.12
CA GLU A 20 28.59 -5.74 -20.88
C GLU A 20 28.39 -5.63 -19.36
N PRO A 21 29.14 -4.73 -18.70
CA PRO A 21 28.94 -4.49 -17.29
C PRO A 21 27.46 -4.19 -17.08
N VAL A 22 26.76 -5.03 -16.30
CA VAL A 22 25.39 -4.72 -15.89
C VAL A 22 25.46 -3.35 -15.22
N PRO A 23 24.69 -2.35 -15.71
CA PRO A 23 24.68 -1.05 -15.07
C PRO A 23 24.37 -1.24 -13.58
N PRO A 24 25.13 -0.61 -12.68
CA PRO A 24 24.87 -0.76 -11.25
C PRO A 24 23.41 -0.37 -10.98
N GLU A 25 22.67 -1.23 -10.29
CA GLU A 25 21.29 -0.92 -9.91
C GLU A 25 21.29 0.34 -9.04
N GLU A 26 20.44 1.30 -9.39
CA GLU A 26 20.32 2.52 -8.59
C GLU A 26 19.79 2.16 -7.20
N PRO A 27 20.47 2.61 -6.12
CA PRO A 27 20.06 2.27 -4.77
C PRO A 27 18.63 2.75 -4.51
N ARG A 28 17.81 1.86 -3.94
CA ARG A 28 16.42 2.14 -3.58
C ARG A 28 16.30 2.39 -2.09
N ILE A 29 15.82 3.57 -1.72
CA ILE A 29 15.52 3.92 -0.33
C ILE A 29 14.06 3.58 -0.05
N TRP A 30 13.83 2.74 0.96
CA TRP A 30 12.50 2.38 1.42
C TRP A 30 12.04 3.32 2.54
N TYR A 31 10.89 3.96 2.35
CA TYR A 31 10.29 4.88 3.33
C TYR A 31 8.94 4.38 3.87
N GLY A 32 8.61 3.11 3.63
CA GLY A 32 7.32 2.50 4.00
C GLY A 32 7.00 2.55 5.51
N TRP A 33 8.02 2.55 6.38
CA TRP A 33 7.80 2.66 7.82
C TRP A 33 7.08 3.96 8.23
N GLN A 34 7.30 5.06 7.49
CA GLN A 34 6.63 6.34 7.76
C GLN A 34 5.13 6.21 7.50
N LEU A 35 4.76 5.56 6.40
CA LEU A 35 3.37 5.36 6.05
C LEU A 35 2.66 4.41 7.04
N ILE A 36 3.35 3.35 7.49
CA ILE A 36 2.85 2.43 8.55
C ILE A 36 2.43 3.20 9.80
N ALA A 37 3.26 4.13 10.27
CA ALA A 37 2.95 4.92 11.45
C ALA A 37 1.70 5.81 11.25
N PHE A 38 1.59 6.48 10.10
CA PHE A 38 0.43 7.32 9.78
C PHE A 38 -0.86 6.51 9.69
N ASP A 39 -0.81 5.33 9.08
CA ASP A 39 -2.01 4.51 8.87
C ASP A 39 -2.47 3.83 10.16
N ALA A 40 -1.54 3.34 10.97
CA ALA A 40 -1.87 2.81 12.28
C ALA A 40 -2.54 3.88 13.15
N LEU A 41 -2.02 5.12 13.13
CA LEU A 41 -2.60 6.23 13.87
C LEU A 41 -4.01 6.58 13.35
N ALA A 42 -4.18 6.68 12.04
CA ALA A 42 -5.46 7.03 11.43
C ALA A 42 -6.54 5.98 11.69
N LEU A 43 -6.19 4.69 11.59
CA LEU A 43 -7.08 3.59 11.92
C LEU A 43 -7.46 3.60 13.40
N ALA A 44 -6.49 3.79 14.31
CA ALA A 44 -6.75 3.86 15.75
C ALA A 44 -7.73 5.00 16.09
N ILE A 45 -7.51 6.20 15.54
CA ILE A 45 -8.40 7.36 15.73
C ILE A 45 -9.81 7.06 15.19
N THR A 46 -9.90 6.52 13.99
CA THR A 46 -11.18 6.23 13.32
C THR A 46 -11.98 5.17 14.10
N THR A 47 -11.34 4.07 14.48
CA THR A 47 -11.97 3.00 15.28
C THR A 47 -12.40 3.49 16.65
N TYR A 48 -11.55 4.29 17.33
CA TYR A 48 -11.91 4.91 18.60
C TYR A 48 -13.13 5.81 18.47
N ALA A 49 -13.16 6.70 17.46
CA ALA A 49 -14.26 7.62 17.26
C ALA A 49 -15.57 6.87 16.94
N PHE A 50 -15.51 5.87 16.06
CA PHE A 50 -16.66 5.06 15.70
C PHE A 50 -17.26 4.32 16.91
N GLY A 51 -16.42 3.72 17.77
CA GLY A 51 -16.87 3.02 18.97
C GLY A 51 -17.64 3.91 19.96
N ASN A 52 -17.52 5.23 19.84
CA ASN A 52 -18.20 6.19 20.70
C ASN A 52 -19.52 6.74 20.11
N LEU A 53 -19.86 6.51 18.84
CA LEU A 53 -21.03 7.12 18.17
C LEU A 53 -22.40 6.78 18.80
N GLY A 54 -22.49 5.80 19.70
CA GLY A 54 -23.75 5.36 20.33
C GLY A 54 -24.00 5.83 21.76
N TYR A 55 -23.03 6.46 22.44
CA TYR A 55 -23.09 6.70 23.89
C TYR A 55 -23.46 8.14 24.28
N GLY A 56 -24.25 8.83 23.46
CA GLY A 56 -24.52 10.26 23.66
C GLY A 56 -23.23 11.09 23.52
N ALA A 57 -22.35 10.67 22.62
CA ALA A 57 -21.04 11.27 22.47
C ALA A 57 -21.12 12.78 22.18
N PRO A 58 -20.15 13.56 22.69
CA PRO A 58 -20.09 14.98 22.39
C PRO A 58 -19.92 15.20 20.88
N SER A 59 -20.43 16.32 20.36
CA SER A 59 -20.30 16.72 18.95
C SER A 59 -18.85 16.76 18.44
N SER A 60 -17.87 16.80 19.33
CA SER A 60 -16.45 16.67 18.99
C SER A 60 -16.07 15.30 18.42
N ILE A 61 -16.85 14.24 18.66
CA ILE A 61 -16.53 12.90 18.15
C ILE A 61 -16.60 12.83 16.63
N ASP A 62 -17.52 13.58 16.01
CA ASP A 62 -17.65 13.66 14.55
C ASP A 62 -16.42 14.32 13.93
N VAL A 63 -15.84 15.31 14.62
CA VAL A 63 -14.59 15.95 14.21
C VAL A 63 -13.42 14.97 14.31
N VAL A 64 -13.35 14.17 15.37
CA VAL A 64 -12.30 13.16 15.55
C VAL A 64 -12.42 12.05 14.49
N LEU A 65 -13.63 11.57 14.23
CA LEU A 65 -13.89 10.59 13.18
C LEU A 65 -13.48 11.12 11.81
N SER A 66 -13.91 12.35 11.48
CA SER A 66 -13.58 13.00 10.22
C SER A 66 -12.07 13.20 10.08
N ALA A 67 -11.39 13.61 11.16
CA ALA A 67 -9.93 13.73 11.17
C ALA A 67 -9.24 12.39 10.91
N GLY A 68 -9.68 11.30 11.56
CA GLY A 68 -9.16 9.95 11.33
C GLY A 68 -9.29 9.53 9.86
N ILE A 69 -10.47 9.72 9.26
CA ILE A 69 -10.74 9.41 7.84
C ILE A 69 -9.86 10.26 6.92
N ILE A 70 -9.72 11.56 7.18
CA ILE A 70 -8.89 12.46 6.36
C ILE A 70 -7.43 12.07 6.44
N ILE A 71 -6.90 11.81 7.65
CA ILE A 71 -5.51 11.37 7.84
C ILE A 71 -5.29 10.04 7.10
N PHE A 72 -6.23 9.09 7.19
CA PHE A 72 -6.14 7.82 6.47
C PHE A 72 -6.14 8.03 4.95
N ALA A 73 -7.07 8.83 4.42
CA ALA A 73 -7.23 9.02 2.99
C ALA A 73 -6.06 9.79 2.36
N LEU A 74 -5.54 10.82 3.05
CA LEU A 74 -4.58 11.77 2.49
C LEU A 74 -3.15 11.61 3.02
N GLY A 75 -2.94 10.91 4.13
CA GLY A 75 -1.63 10.79 4.78
C GLY A 75 -0.54 10.27 3.83
N SER A 76 -0.71 9.07 3.28
CA SER A 76 0.28 8.49 2.36
C SER A 76 0.32 9.16 1.00
N PRO A 77 -0.82 9.54 0.35
CA PRO A 77 -0.76 10.33 -0.88
C PRO A 77 0.07 11.61 -0.72
N ALA A 78 -0.06 12.32 0.41
CA ALA A 78 0.78 13.48 0.72
C ALA A 78 2.26 13.11 0.84
N LEU A 79 2.59 11.99 1.50
CA LEU A 79 3.97 11.50 1.58
C LEU A 79 4.54 11.15 0.21
N HIS A 80 3.80 10.49 -0.67
CA HIS A 80 4.24 10.23 -2.05
C HIS A 80 4.51 11.52 -2.83
N LEU A 81 3.66 12.55 -2.66
CA LEU A 81 3.87 13.85 -3.28
C LEU A 81 5.13 14.55 -2.77
N ILE A 82 5.42 14.48 -1.46
CA ILE A 82 6.66 14.98 -0.85
C ILE A 82 7.88 14.28 -1.48
N HIS A 83 7.76 13.00 -1.79
CA HIS A 83 8.80 12.21 -2.47
C HIS A 83 8.83 12.38 -4.00
N LYS A 84 8.04 13.32 -4.57
CA LYS A 84 7.92 13.59 -6.00
C LYS A 84 7.40 12.39 -6.82
N GLN A 85 6.47 11.65 -6.24
CA GLN A 85 5.89 10.43 -6.81
C GLN A 85 4.37 10.61 -7.04
N PRO A 86 3.95 11.46 -8.00
CA PRO A 86 2.53 11.81 -8.16
C PRO A 86 1.66 10.64 -8.62
N TRP A 87 2.24 9.71 -9.39
CA TRP A 87 1.52 8.53 -9.85
C TRP A 87 1.24 7.55 -8.70
N GLN A 88 2.23 7.35 -7.82
CA GLN A 88 2.09 6.56 -6.60
C GLN A 88 1.07 7.20 -5.66
N ALA A 89 1.07 8.54 -5.53
CA ALA A 89 0.08 9.26 -4.74
C ALA A 89 -1.36 9.01 -5.23
N ALA A 90 -1.58 9.05 -6.55
CA ALA A 90 -2.90 8.79 -7.13
C ALA A 90 -3.36 7.35 -6.88
N TRP A 91 -2.48 6.35 -7.06
CA TRP A 91 -2.80 4.95 -6.75
C TRP A 91 -3.07 4.71 -5.27
N SER A 92 -2.25 5.30 -4.39
CA SER A 92 -2.44 5.22 -2.95
C SER A 92 -3.80 5.78 -2.54
N LEU A 93 -4.19 6.95 -3.08
CA LEU A 93 -5.51 7.53 -2.82
C LEU A 93 -6.64 6.64 -3.32
N GLY A 94 -6.49 6.11 -4.55
CA GLY A 94 -7.47 5.20 -5.14
C GLY A 94 -7.67 3.93 -4.32
N LEU A 95 -6.59 3.33 -3.81
CA LEU A 95 -6.67 2.17 -2.92
C LEU A 95 -7.34 2.54 -1.59
N ARG A 96 -6.95 3.66 -0.97
CA ARG A 96 -7.48 4.11 0.34
C ARG A 96 -8.94 4.50 0.31
N VAL A 97 -9.47 4.95 -0.82
CA VAL A 97 -10.90 5.23 -0.96
C VAL A 97 -11.64 4.00 -1.47
N GLY A 98 -11.06 3.31 -2.45
CA GLY A 98 -11.68 2.17 -3.11
C GLY A 98 -11.83 0.94 -2.22
N THR A 99 -10.77 0.52 -1.52
CA THR A 99 -10.82 -0.73 -0.74
C THR A 99 -11.76 -0.63 0.47
N PRO A 100 -11.84 0.48 1.25
CA PRO A 100 -12.84 0.57 2.30
C PRO A 100 -14.26 0.61 1.76
N LEU A 101 -14.50 1.32 0.64
CA LEU A 101 -15.83 1.35 0.02
C LEU A 101 -16.26 -0.05 -0.44
N LEU A 102 -15.38 -0.77 -1.12
CA LEU A 102 -15.65 -2.16 -1.52
C LEU A 102 -15.87 -3.05 -0.31
N GLY A 103 -15.04 -2.94 0.72
CA GLY A 103 -15.20 -3.69 1.96
C GLY A 103 -16.55 -3.42 2.62
N ALA A 104 -16.95 -2.15 2.72
CA ALA A 104 -18.24 -1.75 3.27
C ALA A 104 -19.41 -2.37 2.50
N MET A 105 -19.34 -2.35 1.16
CA MET A 105 -20.35 -2.95 0.29
C MET A 105 -20.43 -4.47 0.45
N THR A 106 -19.31 -5.16 0.64
CA THR A 106 -19.31 -6.64 0.81
C THR A 106 -19.89 -7.12 2.14
N MET A 107 -19.89 -6.28 3.17
CA MET A 107 -20.40 -6.62 4.50
C MET A 107 -21.74 -5.94 4.83
N ASP A 108 -22.39 -5.34 3.84
CA ASP A 108 -23.76 -4.85 4.00
C ASP A 108 -24.74 -6.03 3.99
N SER A 109 -25.35 -6.30 5.14
CA SER A 109 -26.30 -7.39 5.33
C SER A 109 -27.76 -6.97 5.12
N GLY A 110 -28.04 -5.74 4.66
CA GLY A 110 -29.39 -5.26 4.34
C GLY A 110 -30.35 -5.12 5.53
N GLY A 111 -29.83 -5.05 6.76
CA GLY A 111 -30.63 -4.93 7.99
C GLY A 111 -31.12 -3.50 8.26
N TYR A 112 -32.21 -3.36 9.03
CA TYR A 112 -32.69 -2.07 9.54
C TYR A 112 -32.25 -1.84 11.00
N GLY A 113 -31.85 -0.61 11.35
CA GLY A 113 -31.50 -0.18 12.72
C GLY A 113 -29.99 -0.04 12.99
N ALA A 114 -29.58 0.42 14.18
CA ALA A 114 -28.18 0.74 14.49
C ALA A 114 -27.18 -0.43 14.33
N VAL A 115 -27.66 -1.66 14.42
CA VAL A 115 -26.86 -2.88 14.17
C VAL A 115 -26.46 -3.00 12.69
N SER A 116 -27.19 -2.34 11.77
CA SER A 116 -26.91 -2.39 10.34
C SER A 116 -25.64 -1.65 9.92
N ALA A 117 -25.18 -0.67 10.71
CA ALA A 117 -23.97 0.09 10.40
C ALA A 117 -22.67 -0.64 10.78
N ILE A 118 -22.75 -1.65 11.67
CA ILE A 118 -21.56 -2.39 12.13
C ILE A 118 -20.97 -3.21 10.99
N GLY A 119 -21.79 -3.88 10.19
CA GLY A 119 -21.34 -4.69 9.05
C GLY A 119 -20.51 -3.87 8.05
N PRO A 120 -21.09 -2.82 7.43
CA PRO A 120 -20.37 -1.92 6.54
C PRO A 120 -19.14 -1.28 7.17
N PHE A 121 -19.19 -0.90 8.45
CA PHE A 121 -18.00 -0.35 9.12
C PHE A 121 -16.88 -1.37 9.26
N LEU A 122 -17.17 -2.61 9.69
CA LEU A 122 -16.16 -3.67 9.78
C LEU A 122 -15.60 -4.02 8.40
N GLY A 123 -16.45 -4.04 7.38
CA GLY A 123 -16.03 -4.20 5.99
C GLY A 123 -15.11 -3.07 5.55
N ALA A 124 -15.49 -1.82 5.83
CA ALA A 124 -14.66 -0.65 5.54
C ALA A 124 -13.31 -0.72 6.27
N LEU A 125 -13.31 -1.12 7.54
CA LEU A 125 -12.11 -1.23 8.35
C LEU A 125 -11.17 -2.32 7.83
N ALA A 126 -11.71 -3.47 7.42
CA ALA A 126 -10.94 -4.53 6.78
C ALA A 126 -10.34 -4.06 5.45
N GLY A 127 -11.14 -3.40 4.61
CA GLY A 127 -10.67 -2.76 3.38
C GLY A 127 -9.58 -1.72 3.63
N ALA A 128 -9.75 -0.89 4.67
CA ALA A 128 -8.81 0.14 5.09
C ALA A 128 -7.50 -0.43 5.63
N ALA A 129 -7.53 -1.60 6.27
CA ALA A 129 -6.32 -2.30 6.71
C ALA A 129 -5.54 -2.91 5.54
N LEU A 130 -6.22 -3.33 4.46
CA LEU A 130 -5.59 -3.94 3.28
C LEU A 130 -4.91 -2.92 2.35
N ALA A 131 -5.50 -1.74 2.16
CA ALA A 131 -4.94 -0.71 1.27
C ALA A 131 -3.46 -0.38 1.59
N PRO A 132 -3.08 -0.12 2.85
CA PRO A 132 -1.71 0.15 3.22
C PRO A 132 -0.74 -0.98 2.89
N LEU A 133 -1.15 -2.24 3.06
CA LEU A 133 -0.30 -3.39 2.75
C LEU A 133 0.10 -3.44 1.28
N VAL A 134 -0.85 -3.14 0.39
CA VAL A 134 -0.61 -3.06 -1.05
C VAL A 134 0.30 -1.87 -1.38
N ASP A 135 0.04 -0.72 -0.75
CA ASP A 135 0.80 0.52 -0.92
C ASP A 135 2.28 0.34 -0.52
N TYR A 136 2.53 -0.25 0.65
CA TYR A 136 3.90 -0.46 1.17
C TYR A 136 4.69 -1.46 0.34
N ALA A 137 4.04 -2.54 -0.10
CA ALA A 137 4.69 -3.60 -0.83
C ALA A 137 5.09 -3.16 -2.24
N LEU A 138 4.30 -2.29 -2.88
CA LEU A 138 4.44 -1.96 -4.29
C LEU A 138 4.95 -0.56 -4.58
N LEU A 139 4.67 0.44 -3.72
CA LEU A 139 4.84 1.85 -4.06
C LEU A 139 5.86 2.60 -3.20
N ALA A 140 6.25 2.09 -2.03
CA ALA A 140 7.08 2.81 -1.05
C ALA A 140 8.61 2.78 -1.31
N PHE A 141 9.03 2.88 -2.58
CA PHE A 141 10.44 2.88 -2.97
C PHE A 141 10.81 4.16 -3.72
N LYS A 142 11.95 4.76 -3.37
CA LYS A 142 12.53 5.91 -4.08
C LYS A 142 13.87 5.52 -4.70
N THR A 143 14.11 5.93 -5.93
CA THR A 143 15.41 5.77 -6.61
C THR A 143 16.31 6.98 -6.35
N ASP A 144 17.57 6.75 -5.98
CA ASP A 144 18.52 7.82 -5.65
C ASP A 144 19.21 8.36 -6.91
N THR A 145 18.68 9.44 -7.47
CA THR A 145 19.20 10.09 -8.68
C THR A 145 20.48 10.89 -8.45
N THR A 146 20.90 11.07 -7.19
CA THR A 146 22.09 11.87 -6.83
C THR A 146 23.40 11.27 -7.36
N SER A 147 23.43 9.97 -7.65
CA SER A 147 24.64 9.30 -8.18
C SER A 147 24.97 9.69 -9.64
N GLN A 148 24.04 10.23 -10.43
CA GLN A 148 24.28 10.48 -11.86
C GLN A 148 24.86 11.88 -12.18
N ASN A 149 24.78 12.85 -11.26
CA ASN A 149 25.27 14.22 -11.50
C ASN A 149 26.71 14.48 -11.01
N GLY A 150 27.42 13.45 -10.53
CA GLY A 150 28.74 13.58 -9.92
C GLY A 150 29.95 13.56 -10.87
N SER A 151 29.74 13.48 -12.19
CA SER A 151 30.82 13.48 -13.19
C SER A 151 30.86 14.80 -13.98
N VAL A 152 31.34 15.87 -13.34
CA VAL A 152 31.73 17.12 -14.00
C VAL A 152 33.19 17.40 -13.74
#